data_AF-A0A1F7VDZ1-F1
#
_entry.id   AF-A0A1F7VDZ1-F1
#
_cell.length_a   1.000
_cell.length_b   1.000
_cell.length_c   1.000
_cell.angle_alpha   90.00
_cell.angle_beta   90.00
_cell.angle_gamma   90.00
#
_symmetry.space_group_name_H-M   'P 1'
#
loop_
_entity.id
_entity.type
_entity.pdbx_description
1 polymer ?
#
loop_
_entity_poly.entity_id
_entity_poly.type
_entity_poly.pdbx_seq_one_letter_code
_entity_poly.pdbx_strand_id
1 'polypeptide(L)'
;MDSIENLEKRIAVIEERNRRVEAEKAWETSVMRTLSLSAATYIIAGIFMQSVHLSYPWLNAFVPTLGYYLSTRSLPFVKRWWMRRRNK
;
A
#
# COMPACT_ATOMS: atom_id res chain seq x y z
N MET A 1 -28.75 13.69 -29.42
CA MET A 1 -28.78 12.27 -29.03
C MET A 1 -27.45 11.69 -29.44
N ASP A 2 -26.59 11.29 -28.49
CA ASP A 2 -25.36 10.58 -28.87
C ASP A 2 -25.77 9.32 -29.64
N SER A 3 -25.12 9.05 -30.78
CA SER A 3 -25.33 7.80 -31.51
C SER A 3 -24.85 6.63 -30.66
N ILE A 4 -25.48 5.45 -30.82
CA ILE A 4 -25.08 4.23 -30.13
C ILE A 4 -23.58 3.95 -30.33
N GLU A 5 -23.05 4.23 -31.51
CA GLU A 5 -21.63 4.10 -31.83
C GLU A 5 -20.73 5.03 -30.98
N ASN A 6 -21.18 6.24 -30.64
CA ASN A 6 -20.42 7.15 -29.76
C ASN A 6 -20.41 6.62 -28.32
N LEU A 7 -21.53 6.06 -27.85
CA LEU A 7 -21.62 5.43 -26.53
C LEU A 7 -20.71 4.22 -26.43
N GLU A 8 -20.66 3.35 -27.44
CA GLU A 8 -19.77 2.19 -27.49
C GLU A 8 -18.29 2.60 -27.43
N LYS A 9 -17.89 3.62 -28.20
CA LYS A 9 -16.52 4.16 -28.16
C LYS A 9 -16.16 4.70 -26.77
N ARG A 10 -17.08 5.41 -26.12
CA ARG A 10 -16.88 5.93 -24.76
C ARG A 10 -16.74 4.81 -23.73
N ILE A 11 -17.55 3.75 -23.85
CA ILE A 11 -17.47 2.57 -22.97
C ILE A 11 -16.12 1.87 -23.13
N ALA A 12 -15.67 1.62 -24.37
CA ALA A 12 -14.38 0.97 -24.62
C ALA A 12 -13.20 1.76 -24.02
N VAL A 13 -13.22 3.09 -24.12
CA VAL A 13 -12.20 3.96 -23.49
C VAL A 13 -12.24 3.88 -21.96
N ILE A 14 -13.43 3.83 -21.36
CA ILE A 14 -13.60 3.71 -19.90
C ILE A 14 -13.10 2.34 -19.42
N GLU A 15 -13.44 1.26 -20.11
CA GLU A 15 -13.00 -0.09 -19.76
C GLU A 15 -11.48 -0.25 -19.85
N GLU A 16 -10.87 0.28 -20.92
CA GLU A 16 -9.41 0.28 -21.10
C GLU A 16 -8.71 1.03 -19.97
N ARG A 17 -9.25 2.20 -19.56
CA ARG A 17 -8.72 2.95 -18.41
C ARG A 17 -8.90 2.17 -17.11
N ASN A 18 -10.09 1.62 -16.87
CA ASN A 18 -10.38 0.87 -15.64
C ASN A 18 -9.48 -0.36 -15.52
N ARG A 19 -9.18 -1.05 -16.63
CA ARG A 19 -8.24 -2.19 -16.63
C ARG A 19 -6.85 -1.77 -16.13
N ARG A 20 -6.35 -0.61 -16.58
CA ARG A 20 -5.05 -0.07 -16.13
C ARG A 20 -5.09 0.28 -14.64
N VAL A 21 -6.13 0.98 -14.20
CA VAL A 21 -6.31 1.40 -12.80
C VAL A 21 -6.42 0.19 -11.87
N GLU A 22 -7.18 -0.84 -12.24
CA GLU A 22 -7.33 -2.04 -11.42
C GLU A 22 -6.02 -2.86 -11.37
N ALA A 23 -5.22 -2.88 -12.43
CA ALA A 23 -3.89 -3.49 -12.40
C ALA A 23 -2.93 -2.75 -11.46
N GLU A 24 -2.90 -1.41 -11.51
CA GLU A 24 -2.11 -0.59 -10.58
C GLU A 24 -2.58 -0.77 -9.13
N LYS A 25 -3.90 -0.77 -8.90
CA LYS A 25 -4.49 -0.98 -7.59
C LYS A 25 -4.22 -2.38 -7.04
N ALA A 26 -4.24 -3.41 -7.89
CA ALA A 26 -3.85 -4.76 -7.52
C ALA A 26 -2.39 -4.81 -7.07
N TRP A 27 -1.49 -4.10 -7.76
CA TRP A 27 -0.11 -3.95 -7.33
C TRP A 27 0.01 -3.19 -6.00
N GLU A 28 -0.70 -2.09 -5.83
CA GLU A 28 -0.65 -1.29 -4.60
C GLU A 28 -1.19 -2.03 -3.38
N THR A 29 -2.22 -2.84 -3.57
CA THR A 29 -2.85 -3.67 -2.53
C THR A 29 -2.17 -5.03 -2.36
N SER A 30 -1.25 -5.37 -3.25
CA SER A 30 -0.52 -6.62 -3.22
C SER A 30 0.32 -6.75 -1.96
N VAL A 31 0.20 -7.91 -1.32
CA VAL A 31 1.07 -8.34 -0.21
C VAL A 31 2.55 -8.31 -0.63
N MET A 32 2.84 -8.48 -1.92
CA MET A 32 4.20 -8.42 -2.47
C MET A 32 4.85 -7.06 -2.22
N ARG A 33 4.12 -5.96 -2.43
CA ARG A 33 4.66 -4.61 -2.17
C ARG A 33 4.99 -4.43 -0.70
N THR A 34 4.08 -4.84 0.19
CA THR A 34 4.30 -4.75 1.64
C THR A 34 5.49 -5.60 2.07
N LEU A 35 5.65 -6.82 1.53
CA LEU A 35 6.80 -7.68 1.83
C LEU A 35 8.11 -7.07 1.35
N SER A 36 8.17 -6.59 0.10
CA SER A 36 9.37 -5.96 -0.46
C SER A 36 9.80 -4.73 0.35
N LEU A 37 8.84 -3.87 0.73
CA LEU A 37 9.14 -2.69 1.55
C LEU A 37 9.52 -3.07 2.98
N SER A 38 8.86 -4.06 3.58
CA SER A 38 9.22 -4.55 4.92
C SER A 38 10.63 -5.16 4.95
N ALA A 39 11.01 -5.92 3.92
CA ALA A 39 12.34 -6.49 3.77
C ALA A 39 13.40 -5.38 3.60
N ALA A 40 13.13 -4.39 2.74
CA ALA A 40 14.00 -3.24 2.57
C ALA A 40 14.18 -2.43 3.87
N THR A 41 13.09 -2.16 4.59
CA THR A 41 13.14 -1.49 5.90
C THR A 41 13.96 -2.28 6.90
N TYR A 42 13.79 -3.60 6.98
CA TYR A 42 14.55 -4.45 7.89
C TYR A 42 16.06 -4.41 7.60
N ILE A 43 16.44 -4.53 6.32
CA ILE A 43 17.84 -4.52 5.91
C ILE A 43 18.48 -3.16 6.19
N ILE A 44 17.84 -2.07 5.79
CA ILE A 44 18.36 -0.71 5.98
C ILE A 44 18.48 -0.38 7.47
N ALA A 45 17.44 -0.68 8.26
CA ALA A 45 17.45 -0.44 9.70
C ALA A 45 18.51 -1.31 10.40
N GLY A 46 18.65 -2.57 10.02
CA GLY A 46 19.66 -3.47 10.57
C GLY A 46 21.08 -2.98 10.30
N ILE A 47 21.38 -2.57 9.07
CA ILE A 47 22.68 -1.98 8.69
C ILE A 47 22.95 -0.69 9.47
N PHE A 48 21.95 0.19 9.59
CA PHE A 48 22.08 1.44 10.33
C PHE A 48 22.31 1.20 11.83
N MET A 49 21.55 0.30 12.44
CA MET A 49 21.71 -0.03 13.87
C MET A 49 23.07 -0.71 14.13
N GLN A 50 23.55 -1.53 13.19
CA GLN A 50 24.88 -2.13 13.24
C GLN A 50 25.98 -1.06 13.16
N SER A 51 25.82 -0.04 12.32
CA SER A 51 26.85 1.02 12.16
C SER A 51 26.99 1.90 13.41
N VAL A 52 25.89 2.13 14.14
CA VAL A 52 25.91 2.85 15.43
C VAL A 52 26.23 1.95 16.64
N HIS A 53 26.64 0.70 16.41
CA HIS A 53 27.05 -0.26 17.44
C HIS A 53 25.98 -0.51 18.51
N LEU A 54 24.71 -0.46 18.11
CA LEU A 54 23.57 -0.74 18.98
C LEU A 54 23.57 -2.22 19.37
N SER A 55 23.23 -2.53 20.62
CA SER A 55 23.06 -3.93 21.05
C SER A 55 21.93 -4.59 20.25
N TYR A 56 22.14 -5.83 19.81
CA TYR A 56 21.17 -6.63 19.04
C TYR A 56 20.53 -5.86 17.86
N PRO A 57 21.33 -5.36 16.89
CA PRO A 57 20.84 -4.43 15.86
C PRO A 57 19.77 -5.05 14.95
N TRP A 58 19.92 -6.33 14.60
CA TRP A 58 18.93 -7.06 13.81
C TRP A 58 17.63 -7.33 14.58
N LEU A 59 17.71 -7.52 15.90
CA LEU A 59 16.51 -7.66 16.74
C LEU A 59 15.77 -6.31 16.82
N ASN A 60 16.51 -5.21 16.99
CA ASN A 60 15.94 -3.87 17.04
C ASN A 60 15.36 -3.43 15.68
N ALA A 61 15.90 -3.92 14.56
CA ALA A 61 15.36 -3.66 13.22
C ALA A 61 13.94 -4.23 13.02
N PHE A 62 13.47 -5.16 13.86
CA PHE A 62 12.06 -5.57 13.85
C PHE A 62 11.11 -4.45 14.25
N VAL A 63 11.53 -3.51 15.09
CA VAL A 63 10.67 -2.40 15.54
C VAL A 63 10.17 -1.55 14.37
N PRO A 64 11.04 -0.96 13.51
CA PRO A 64 10.58 -0.19 12.36
C PRO A 64 9.86 -1.05 11.31
N THR A 65 10.28 -2.30 11.10
CA THR A 65 9.65 -3.20 10.13
C THR A 65 8.23 -3.59 10.54
N LEU A 66 8.01 -3.93 11.82
CA LEU A 66 6.69 -4.21 12.36
C LEU A 66 5.82 -2.95 12.40
N GLY A 67 6.40 -1.80 12.75
CA GLY A 67 5.71 -0.52 12.67
C GLY A 67 5.18 -0.23 11.27
N TYR A 68 6.04 -0.39 10.25
CA TYR A 68 5.64 -0.25 8.85
C TYR A 68 4.55 -1.27 8.46
N TYR A 69 4.77 -2.56 8.75
CA TYR A 69 3.83 -3.63 8.42
C TYR A 69 2.44 -3.39 9.05
N LEU A 70 2.40 -3.06 10.34
CA LEU A 70 1.16 -2.75 11.04
C LEU A 70 0.50 -1.48 10.48
N SER A 71 1.26 -0.45 10.11
CA SER A 71 0.70 0.78 9.51
C SER A 71 -0.07 0.48 8.22
N THR A 72 0.44 -0.40 7.36
CA THR A 72 -0.21 -0.75 6.09
C THR A 72 -1.55 -1.46 6.29
N ARG A 73 -1.69 -2.25 7.36
CA ARG A 73 -2.91 -3.02 7.67
C ARG A 73 -3.89 -2.29 8.61
N SER A 74 -3.43 -1.33 9.40
CA SER A 74 -4.24 -0.59 10.37
C SER A 74 -4.94 0.63 9.76
N LEU A 75 -4.39 1.24 8.71
CA LEU A 75 -5.00 2.37 8.00
C LEU A 75 -6.46 2.13 7.54
N PRO A 76 -6.85 0.96 6.99
CA PRO A 76 -8.25 0.65 6.67
C PRO A 76 -9.17 0.66 7.89
N PHE A 77 -8.68 0.17 9.04
CA PHE A 77 -9.45 0.17 10.28
C PHE A 77 -9.64 1.58 10.81
N VAL A 78 -8.57 2.38 10.88
CA VAL A 78 -8.62 3.79 11.30
C VAL A 78 -9.53 4.61 10.39
N LYS A 79 -9.43 4.41 9.07
CA LYS A 79 -10.31 5.05 8.07
C LYS A 79 -11.78 4.71 8.31
N ARG A 80 -12.13 3.43 8.50
CA ARG A 80 -13.50 2.99 8.79
C ARG A 80 -14.04 3.59 10.08
N TRP A 81 -13.23 3.63 11.13
CA TRP A 81 -13.60 4.23 12.41
C TRP A 81 -13.85 5.74 12.30
N TRP A 82 -12.98 6.47 11.59
CA TRP A 82 -13.12 7.91 11.39
C TRP A 82 -14.37 8.25 10.58
N MET A 83 -14.66 7.51 9.50
CA MET A 83 -15.88 7.71 8.70
C MET A 83 -17.16 7.48 9.51
N ARG A 84 -17.19 6.47 10.41
CA ARG A 84 -18.34 6.23 11.30
C ARG A 84 -18.58 7.38 12.28
N ARG A 85 -17.54 8.07 12.72
CA ARG A 85 -17.65 9.21 13.64
C ARG A 85 -18.05 10.51 12.93
N ARG A 86 -17.62 10.70 11.68
CA ARG A 86 -17.93 11.90 10.90
C ARG A 86 -19.34 11.91 10.30
N ASN A 87 -19.95 10.75 10.08
CA ASN A 87 -21.33 10.62 9.60
C ASN A 87 -22.38 10.59 10.75
N LYS A 88 -22.07 11.16 11.90
CA LYS A 88 -23.02 11.53 12.96
C LYS A 88 -22.97 13.04 13.14
#